data_AF-A0A0F9A3U1-F1
#
_entry.id   AF-A0A0F9A3U1-F1
#
_cell.length_a   1.000
_cell.length_b   1.000
_cell.length_c   1.000
_cell.angle_alpha   90.00
_cell.angle_beta   90.00
_cell.angle_gamma   90.00
#
_symmetry.space_group_name_H-M   'P 1'
#
loop_
_entity.id
_entity.type
_entity.pdbx_description
1 polymer ?
#
loop_
_entity_poly.entity_id
_entity_poly.type
_entity_poly.pdbx_seq_one_letter_code
_entity_poly.pdbx_strand_id
1 'polypeptide(L)'
;MKLKKGDIIFFKSNSFFSRMIRLVESAKKSQNIPHHVAIVTGIYANKIAIIEATLKGVKVSSLSIYDNNRIWFGRLKEPIGKKDMDKILVWLNSQIDIPYDYTALVGIFFRSFFRLLGPKVYKKVRFVRNFLDSRTRFFCSELVSMGYSIVDVHLWHAHLSLTTPYDLFRSDKLEIWEE
;
A
#
# COMPACT_ATOMS: atom_id res chain seq x y z
N MET A 1 -19.43 -0.93 -9.68
CA MET A 1 -18.53 -0.70 -10.84
C MET A 1 -17.78 -1.99 -11.15
N LYS A 2 -17.65 -2.42 -12.42
CA LYS A 2 -16.94 -3.68 -12.73
C LYS A 2 -15.42 -3.50 -12.58
N LEU A 3 -14.80 -4.39 -11.80
CA LEU A 3 -13.36 -4.37 -11.54
C LEU A 3 -12.55 -4.71 -12.79
N LYS A 4 -11.33 -4.18 -12.86
CA LYS A 4 -10.37 -4.33 -13.97
C LYS A 4 -8.96 -4.59 -13.41
N LYS A 5 -8.09 -5.14 -14.26
CA LYS A 5 -6.66 -5.23 -13.94
C LYS A 5 -6.09 -3.83 -13.72
N GLY A 6 -5.26 -3.71 -12.69
CA GLY A 6 -4.74 -2.42 -12.24
C GLY A 6 -5.76 -1.53 -11.54
N ASP A 7 -6.90 -2.07 -11.09
CA ASP A 7 -7.61 -1.42 -9.99
C ASP A 7 -6.85 -1.69 -8.69
N ILE A 8 -6.80 -0.68 -7.83
CA ILE A 8 -6.18 -0.74 -6.51
C ILE A 8 -7.29 -1.05 -5.51
N ILE A 9 -7.01 -1.94 -4.56
CA ILE A 9 -7.96 -2.32 -3.52
C ILE A 9 -7.39 -1.92 -2.17
N PHE A 10 -8.17 -1.17 -1.40
CA PHE A 10 -7.84 -0.70 -0.07
C PHE A 10 -8.67 -1.44 0.95
N PHE A 11 -8.03 -1.94 2.01
CA PHE A 11 -8.71 -2.75 3.01
C PHE A 11 -8.66 -2.11 4.39
N LYS A 12 -9.77 -2.24 5.11
CA LYS A 12 -9.80 -2.12 6.56
C LYS A 12 -10.03 -3.49 7.21
N SER A 13 -8.93 -4.19 7.49
CA SER A 13 -8.86 -5.36 8.39
C SER A 13 -8.97 -5.00 9.89
N ASN A 14 -9.54 -5.93 10.66
CA ASN A 14 -9.62 -5.83 12.12
C ASN A 14 -8.44 -6.48 12.86
N SER A 15 -7.43 -6.94 12.14
CA SER A 15 -6.25 -7.60 12.71
C SER A 15 -5.53 -6.75 13.75
N PHE A 16 -4.77 -7.38 14.66
CA PHE A 16 -3.98 -6.69 15.67
C PHE A 16 -3.01 -5.67 15.05
N PHE A 17 -2.30 -6.06 13.98
CA PHE A 17 -1.41 -5.16 13.23
C PHE A 17 -2.16 -3.99 12.60
N SER A 18 -3.34 -4.24 12.03
CA SER A 18 -4.23 -3.21 11.52
C SER A 18 -4.71 -2.24 12.61
N ARG A 19 -4.90 -2.71 13.85
CA ARG A 19 -5.21 -1.84 15.00
C ARG A 19 -4.00 -0.98 15.37
N MET A 20 -2.79 -1.50 15.29
CA MET A 20 -1.58 -0.73 15.57
C MET A 20 -1.32 0.37 14.52
N ILE A 21 -1.43 0.05 13.22
CA ILE A 21 -1.35 1.06 12.15
C ILE A 21 -2.44 2.12 12.34
N ARG A 22 -3.66 1.69 12.69
CA ARG A 22 -4.74 2.62 13.04
C ARG A 22 -4.39 3.50 14.21
N LEU A 23 -3.88 2.98 15.34
CA LEU A 23 -3.52 3.81 16.50
C LEU A 23 -2.47 4.87 16.16
N VAL A 24 -1.53 4.50 15.30
CA VAL A 24 -0.49 5.38 14.77
C VAL A 24 -1.06 6.47 13.87
N GLU A 25 -1.99 6.14 12.98
CA GLU A 25 -2.61 7.10 12.05
C GLU A 25 -3.78 7.88 12.67
N SER A 26 -4.47 7.29 13.66
CA SER A 26 -5.65 7.82 14.33
C SER A 26 -5.33 8.90 15.35
N ALA A 27 -4.07 9.03 15.76
CA ALA A 27 -3.58 10.22 16.47
C ALA A 27 -3.81 11.52 15.66
N LYS A 28 -4.22 11.42 14.38
CA LYS A 28 -4.58 12.55 13.53
C LYS A 28 -6.00 12.55 12.96
N LYS A 29 -6.65 11.40 12.72
CA LYS A 29 -7.92 11.34 11.94
C LYS A 29 -8.82 10.11 12.25
N SER A 30 -10.06 10.19 11.76
CA SER A 30 -11.21 9.26 11.85
C SER A 30 -10.88 7.76 11.80
N GLN A 31 -11.70 6.93 12.49
CA GLN A 31 -11.57 5.46 12.59
C GLN A 31 -11.74 4.69 11.26
N ASN A 32 -12.09 5.35 10.16
CA ASN A 32 -12.37 4.74 8.85
C ASN A 32 -11.24 5.02 7.84
N ILE A 33 -10.06 4.45 8.11
CA ILE A 33 -8.88 4.60 7.25
C ILE A 33 -8.40 3.21 6.81
N PRO A 34 -8.08 3.00 5.51
CA PRO A 34 -7.46 1.78 5.05
C PRO A 34 -6.02 1.68 5.53
N HIS A 35 -5.59 0.48 5.91
CA HIS A 35 -4.24 0.21 6.42
C HIS A 35 -3.57 -0.94 5.66
N HIS A 36 -4.20 -1.43 4.61
CA HIS A 36 -3.62 -2.39 3.70
C HIS A 36 -4.10 -2.08 2.28
N VAL A 37 -3.27 -2.44 1.30
CA VAL A 37 -3.54 -2.17 -0.11
C VAL A 37 -3.01 -3.30 -0.97
N ALA A 38 -3.73 -3.59 -2.06
CA ALA A 38 -3.38 -4.57 -3.08
C ALA A 38 -3.72 -4.03 -4.46
N ILE A 39 -3.31 -4.75 -5.50
CA ILE A 39 -3.62 -4.43 -6.90
C ILE A 39 -4.24 -5.65 -7.58
N VAL A 40 -5.29 -5.43 -8.37
CA VAL A 40 -5.96 -6.47 -9.17
C VAL A 40 -5.07 -6.88 -10.34
N THR A 41 -4.77 -8.16 -10.45
CA THR A 41 -3.90 -8.69 -11.50
C THR A 41 -4.61 -9.66 -12.45
N GLY A 42 -5.71 -10.27 -12.00
CA GLY A 42 -6.50 -11.21 -12.80
C GLY A 42 -7.96 -11.28 -12.36
N ILE A 43 -8.84 -11.58 -13.31
CA ILE A 43 -10.26 -11.83 -13.08
C ILE A 43 -10.61 -13.12 -13.83
N TYR A 44 -10.91 -14.17 -13.09
CA TYR A 44 -11.13 -15.53 -13.60
C TYR A 44 -12.50 -16.03 -13.19
N ALA A 45 -13.47 -15.99 -14.11
CA ALA A 45 -14.78 -16.65 -14.00
C ALA A 45 -15.49 -16.56 -12.61
N ASN A 46 -15.32 -15.45 -11.89
CA ASN A 46 -15.83 -15.10 -10.53
C ASN A 46 -14.78 -15.04 -9.40
N LYS A 47 -13.49 -15.23 -9.69
CA LYS A 47 -12.40 -15.01 -8.74
C LYS A 47 -11.56 -13.83 -9.17
N ILE A 48 -11.28 -12.94 -8.22
CA ILE A 48 -10.39 -11.80 -8.43
C ILE A 48 -9.05 -12.14 -7.79
N ALA A 49 -8.01 -12.18 -8.60
CA ALA A 49 -6.63 -12.37 -8.16
C ALA A 49 -6.01 -10.99 -7.92
N ILE A 50 -5.36 -10.87 -6.76
CA ILE A 50 -4.67 -9.66 -6.33
C ILE A 50 -3.22 -9.98 -6.00
N ILE A 51 -2.33 -9.01 -6.21
CA ILE A 51 -0.97 -9.05 -5.66
C ILE A 51 -0.90 -8.07 -4.49
N GLU A 52 -0.30 -8.53 -3.39
CA GLU A 52 -0.18 -7.77 -2.15
C GLU A 52 1.13 -8.11 -1.41
N ALA A 53 1.67 -7.16 -0.65
CA ALA A 53 2.73 -7.43 0.32
C ALA A 53 2.10 -7.63 1.70
N THR A 54 2.23 -8.81 2.28
CA THR A 54 1.74 -9.14 3.63
C THR A 54 2.90 -9.46 4.55
N LEU A 55 2.66 -9.65 5.86
CA LEU A 55 3.72 -10.09 6.79
C LEU A 55 4.43 -11.40 6.38
N LYS A 56 3.88 -12.17 5.44
CA LYS A 56 4.51 -13.38 4.88
C LYS A 56 5.34 -13.13 3.61
N GLY A 57 5.44 -11.88 3.15
CA GLY A 57 6.03 -11.49 1.87
C GLY A 57 4.99 -11.10 0.83
N VAL A 58 5.49 -10.81 -0.38
CA VAL A 58 4.68 -10.53 -1.57
C VAL A 58 4.10 -11.82 -2.11
N LYS A 59 2.80 -11.84 -2.37
CA LYS A 59 2.10 -13.04 -2.85
C LYS A 59 0.91 -12.70 -3.73
N VAL A 60 0.44 -13.70 -4.46
CA VAL A 60 -0.87 -13.69 -5.12
C VAL A 60 -1.91 -14.21 -4.13
N SER A 61 -2.99 -13.47 -3.95
CA SER A 61 -4.14 -13.84 -3.11
C SER A 61 -5.43 -13.78 -3.91
N SER A 62 -6.47 -14.44 -3.41
CA SER A 62 -7.83 -14.19 -3.88
C SER A 62 -8.46 -13.07 -3.07
N LEU A 63 -9.18 -12.16 -3.72
CA LEU A 63 -9.90 -11.07 -3.05
C LEU A 63 -10.89 -11.59 -1.99
N SER A 64 -11.46 -12.79 -2.19
CA SER A 64 -12.45 -13.37 -1.29
C SER A 64 -11.93 -13.67 0.13
N ILE A 65 -10.61 -13.70 0.32
CA ILE A 65 -9.99 -13.80 1.65
C ILE A 65 -10.38 -12.58 2.52
N TYR A 66 -10.82 -11.49 1.90
CA TYR A 66 -11.17 -10.22 2.53
C TYR A 66 -12.67 -9.92 2.55
N ASP A 67 -13.55 -10.88 2.26
CA ASP A 67 -15.02 -10.65 2.17
C ASP A 67 -15.64 -10.06 3.45
N ASN A 68 -15.03 -10.30 4.62
CA ASN A 68 -15.48 -9.76 5.91
C ASN A 68 -14.85 -8.40 6.28
N ASN A 69 -14.02 -7.84 5.40
CA ASN A 69 -13.40 -6.54 5.61
C ASN A 69 -14.22 -5.45 4.93
N ARG A 70 -14.07 -4.22 5.42
CA ARG A 70 -14.51 -3.05 4.65
C ARG A 70 -13.48 -2.79 3.55
N ILE A 71 -13.96 -2.66 2.32
CA ILE A 71 -13.13 -2.55 1.11
C ILE A 71 -13.48 -1.25 0.39
N TRP A 72 -12.46 -0.56 -0.09
CA TRP A 72 -12.61 0.49 -1.09
C TRP A 72 -11.79 0.14 -2.31
N PHE A 73 -12.25 0.62 -3.45
CA PHE A 73 -11.59 0.43 -4.71
C PHE A 73 -11.10 1.77 -5.22
N GLY A 74 -9.94 1.74 -5.87
CA GLY A 74 -9.34 2.89 -6.53
C GLY A 74 -8.99 2.55 -7.97
N ARG A 75 -9.26 3.50 -8.87
CA ARG A 75 -8.88 3.40 -10.29
C ARG A 75 -8.18 4.69 -10.68
N LEU A 76 -7.17 4.59 -11.54
CA LEU A 76 -6.57 5.79 -12.13
C LEU A 76 -7.63 6.57 -12.91
N LYS A 77 -7.74 7.87 -12.63
CA LYS A 77 -8.60 8.80 -13.39
C LYS A 77 -8.15 8.88 -14.85
N GLU A 78 -6.83 8.86 -15.05
CA GLU A 78 -6.20 8.78 -16.36
C GLU A 78 -5.81 7.32 -16.65
N PRO A 79 -6.54 6.61 -17.51
CA PRO A 79 -6.27 5.21 -17.77
C PRO A 79 -4.94 5.02 -18.50
N ILE A 80 -4.16 4.05 -18.05
CA ILE A 80 -2.92 3.65 -18.74
C ILE A 80 -3.21 2.65 -19.86
N GLY A 81 -2.36 2.66 -20.88
CA GLY A 81 -2.45 1.75 -22.01
C GLY A 81 -2.18 0.30 -21.60
N LYS A 82 -2.67 -0.65 -22.41
CA LYS A 82 -2.48 -2.10 -22.18
C LYS A 82 -1.00 -2.47 -22.04
N LYS A 83 -0.12 -1.91 -22.88
CA LYS A 83 1.33 -2.18 -22.85
C LYS A 83 1.95 -1.79 -21.51
N ASP A 84 1.55 -0.65 -20.94
CA ASP A 84 2.06 -0.18 -19.67
C ASP A 84 1.47 -0.98 -18.51
N MET A 85 0.19 -1.33 -18.58
CA MET A 85 -0.41 -2.28 -17.62
C MET A 85 0.33 -3.63 -17.63
N ASP A 86 0.67 -4.17 -18.79
CA ASP A 86 1.40 -5.44 -18.91
C ASP A 86 2.79 -5.32 -18.27
N LYS A 87 3.50 -4.20 -18.43
CA LYS A 87 4.77 -3.95 -17.71
C LYS A 87 4.56 -3.97 -16.20
N ILE A 88 3.53 -3.28 -15.69
CA ILE A 88 3.22 -3.25 -14.25
C ILE A 88 3.01 -4.67 -13.73
N LEU A 89 2.21 -5.46 -14.43
CA LEU A 89 1.90 -6.83 -14.05
C LEU A 89 3.13 -7.73 -14.10
N VAL A 90 3.99 -7.62 -15.11
CA VAL A 90 5.24 -8.38 -15.20
C VAL A 90 6.15 -8.04 -14.02
N TRP A 91 6.32 -6.76 -13.70
CA TRP A 91 7.13 -6.34 -12.56
C TRP A 91 6.56 -6.83 -11.22
N LEU A 92 5.25 -6.71 -11.00
CA LEU A 92 4.61 -7.21 -9.78
C LEU A 92 4.77 -8.71 -9.60
N ASN A 93 4.65 -9.48 -10.69
CA ASN A 93 4.87 -10.93 -10.65
C ASN A 93 6.32 -11.27 -10.32
N SER A 94 7.30 -10.49 -10.81
CA SER A 94 8.71 -10.71 -10.45
C SER A 94 9.05 -10.34 -9.00
N GLN A 95 8.13 -9.67 -8.29
CA GLN A 95 8.27 -9.39 -6.86
C GLN A 95 7.69 -10.48 -5.94
N ILE A 96 7.02 -11.50 -6.48
CA ILE A 96 6.45 -12.60 -5.67
C ILE A 96 7.57 -13.29 -4.87
N ASP A 97 7.24 -13.73 -3.65
CA ASP A 97 8.16 -14.35 -2.67
C ASP A 97 9.22 -13.41 -2.07
N ILE A 98 9.27 -12.14 -2.48
CA ILE A 98 10.09 -11.14 -1.78
C ILE A 98 9.58 -10.99 -0.34
N PRO A 99 10.45 -11.16 0.67
CA PRO A 99 10.07 -11.03 2.07
C PRO A 99 9.52 -9.64 2.41
N TYR A 100 8.65 -9.59 3.41
CA TYR A 100 8.06 -8.34 3.87
C TYR A 100 9.12 -7.40 4.48
N ASP A 101 8.94 -6.10 4.27
CA ASP A 101 9.81 -5.11 4.89
C ASP A 101 9.43 -4.86 6.37
N TYR A 102 9.94 -5.70 7.27
CA TYR A 102 9.82 -5.47 8.71
C TYR A 102 10.58 -4.22 9.17
N THR A 103 11.62 -3.78 8.45
CA THR A 103 12.38 -2.56 8.80
C THR A 103 11.59 -1.29 8.50
N ALA A 104 10.87 -1.25 7.38
CA ALA A 104 9.90 -0.20 7.05
C ALA A 104 8.77 -0.16 8.10
N LEU A 105 8.21 -1.32 8.46
CA LEU A 105 7.19 -1.43 9.51
C LEU A 105 7.66 -0.82 10.84
N VAL A 106 8.85 -1.22 11.29
CA VAL A 106 9.50 -0.66 12.49
C VAL A 106 9.74 0.85 12.33
N GLY A 107 10.11 1.31 11.14
CA GLY A 107 10.22 2.72 10.78
C GLY A 107 8.90 3.49 10.95
N ILE A 108 7.75 2.92 10.55
CA ILE A 108 6.41 3.51 10.77
C ILE A 108 6.17 3.67 12.27
N PHE A 109 6.45 2.63 13.04
CA PHE A 109 6.29 2.63 14.48
C PHE A 109 7.15 3.70 15.16
N PHE A 110 8.45 3.72 14.89
CA PHE A 110 9.36 4.71 15.48
C PHE A 110 9.02 6.13 15.02
N ARG A 111 8.72 6.36 13.74
CA ARG A 111 8.32 7.68 13.24
C ARG A 111 7.12 8.22 14.02
N SER A 112 6.19 7.35 14.38
CA SER A 112 4.95 7.73 15.03
C SER A 112 5.13 7.89 16.54
N PHE A 113 5.91 7.00 17.16
CA PHE A 113 6.32 7.10 18.56
C PHE A 113 7.15 8.38 18.83
N PHE A 114 8.18 8.66 18.03
CA PHE A 114 9.00 9.86 18.19
C PHE A 114 8.27 11.15 17.81
N ARG A 115 7.19 11.05 17.01
CA ARG A 115 6.31 12.19 16.74
C ARG A 115 5.41 12.51 17.92
N LEU A 116 5.04 11.52 18.75
CA LEU A 116 4.34 11.72 20.02
C LEU A 116 5.25 12.38 21.07
N LEU A 117 6.56 12.09 21.06
CA LEU A 117 7.55 12.69 21.97
C LEU A 117 7.97 14.14 21.61
N GLY A 118 7.34 14.75 20.60
CA GLY A 118 7.51 16.16 20.26
C GLY A 118 8.56 16.46 19.17
N PRO A 119 8.47 17.64 18.52
CA PRO A 119 9.23 17.98 17.30
C PRO A 119 10.75 18.05 17.50
N LYS A 120 11.22 18.29 18.74
CA LYS A 120 12.65 18.35 19.08
C LYS A 120 13.33 16.97 19.00
N VAL A 121 12.61 15.90 19.37
CA VAL A 121 13.12 14.51 19.29
C VAL A 121 13.05 14.02 17.84
N TYR A 122 11.95 14.32 17.13
CA TYR A 122 11.75 13.93 15.72
C TYR A 122 12.88 14.40 14.78
N LYS A 123 13.49 15.57 15.02
CA LYS A 123 14.64 16.06 14.24
C LYS A 123 15.90 15.21 14.41
N LYS A 124 16.16 14.64 15.60
CA LYS A 124 17.32 13.76 15.86
C LYS A 124 17.16 12.38 15.23
N VAL A 125 15.93 11.87 15.08
CA VAL A 125 15.67 10.52 14.53
C VAL A 125 15.63 10.49 12.99
N ARG A 126 15.72 11.65 12.32
CA ARG A 126 15.72 11.75 10.86
C ARG A 126 16.84 10.93 10.21
N PHE A 127 17.97 10.77 10.91
CA PHE A 127 19.12 9.98 10.48
C PHE A 127 18.83 8.47 10.44
N VAL A 128 18.07 7.96 11.43
CA VAL A 128 17.67 6.54 11.50
C VAL A 128 16.74 6.15 10.35
N ARG A 129 15.97 7.12 9.83
CA ARG A 129 15.02 6.88 8.73
C ARG A 129 15.70 6.55 7.40
N ASN A 130 16.90 7.08 7.15
CA ASN A 130 17.67 6.76 5.96
C ASN A 130 18.38 5.40 6.06
N PHE A 131 18.54 4.88 7.28
CA PHE A 131 19.21 3.59 7.55
C PHE A 131 18.25 2.39 7.49
N LEU A 132 16.95 2.63 7.63
CA LEU A 132 15.89 1.61 7.62
C LEU A 132 15.17 1.48 6.27
N ASP A 133 15.65 2.20 5.24
CA ASP A 133 15.09 2.19 3.90
C ASP A 133 15.68 1.00 3.12
N SER A 134 15.03 -0.16 3.21
CA SER A 134 15.48 -1.34 2.51
C SER A 134 14.98 -1.28 1.06
N ARG A 135 15.90 -1.09 0.10
CA ARG A 135 15.57 -1.02 -1.34
C ARG A 135 15.12 -2.36 -1.93
N THR A 136 15.01 -3.42 -1.12
CA THR A 136 14.82 -4.81 -1.59
C THR A 136 13.60 -5.49 -0.96
N ARG A 137 12.83 -4.81 -0.10
CA ARG A 137 11.61 -5.34 0.51
C ARG A 137 10.52 -4.28 0.40
N PHE A 138 9.26 -4.70 0.45
CA PHE A 138 8.14 -3.78 0.24
C PHE A 138 7.17 -3.78 1.42
N PHE A 139 6.78 -2.58 1.84
CA PHE A 139 5.49 -2.35 2.48
C PHE A 139 4.36 -2.41 1.43
N CYS A 140 3.12 -2.71 1.83
CA CYS A 140 2.02 -2.96 0.88
C CYS A 140 1.75 -1.79 -0.09
N SER A 141 1.78 -0.55 0.41
CA SER A 141 1.65 0.66 -0.40
C SER A 141 2.88 0.98 -1.24
N GLU A 142 4.08 0.58 -0.79
CA GLU A 142 5.31 0.77 -1.57
C GLU A 142 5.31 -0.16 -2.79
N LEU A 143 4.92 -1.42 -2.62
CA LEU A 143 4.79 -2.37 -3.73
C LEU A 143 3.88 -1.80 -4.84
N VAL A 144 2.69 -1.31 -4.45
CA VAL A 144 1.73 -0.75 -5.41
C VAL A 144 2.28 0.53 -6.04
N SER A 145 2.79 1.47 -5.24
CA SER A 145 3.34 2.73 -5.75
C SER A 145 4.52 2.52 -6.70
N MET A 146 5.41 1.58 -6.38
CA MET A 146 6.56 1.26 -7.22
C MET A 146 6.14 0.57 -8.51
N GLY A 147 5.13 -0.31 -8.45
CA GLY A 147 4.54 -0.92 -9.63
C GLY A 147 4.09 0.11 -10.67
N TYR A 148 3.35 1.16 -10.26
CA TYR A 148 2.96 2.24 -11.19
C TYR A 148 4.12 3.14 -11.62
N SER A 149 5.14 3.31 -10.77
CA SER A 149 6.29 4.17 -11.11
C SER A 149 7.14 3.65 -12.28
N ILE A 150 7.07 2.35 -12.60
CA ILE A 150 7.83 1.79 -13.74
C ILE A 150 7.30 2.28 -15.11
N VAL A 151 6.12 2.89 -15.11
CA VAL A 151 5.49 3.52 -16.28
C VAL A 151 5.23 5.01 -16.01
N ASP A 152 6.07 5.63 -15.18
CA ASP A 152 6.04 7.06 -14.82
C ASP A 152 4.74 7.55 -14.17
N VAL A 153 3.93 6.63 -13.63
CA VAL A 153 2.73 6.97 -12.85
C VAL A 153 3.09 7.02 -11.36
N HIS A 154 3.35 8.22 -10.87
CA HIS A 154 3.58 8.44 -9.44
C HIS A 154 2.27 8.65 -8.69
N LEU A 155 1.77 7.62 -8.00
CA LEU A 155 0.52 7.68 -7.22
C LEU A 155 0.61 8.61 -6.01
N TRP A 156 1.80 8.80 -5.46
CA TRP A 156 2.03 9.71 -4.33
C TRP A 156 3.41 10.34 -4.41
N HIS A 157 3.51 11.61 -4.00
CA HIS A 157 4.76 12.37 -3.98
C HIS A 157 5.60 11.97 -2.77
N ALA A 158 6.30 10.84 -2.85
CA ALA A 158 7.20 10.43 -1.78
C ALA A 158 8.48 9.80 -2.33
N HIS A 159 9.31 10.60 -3.00
CA HIS A 159 10.65 10.18 -3.39
C HIS A 159 11.59 9.84 -2.21
N LEU A 160 11.18 10.08 -0.95
CA LEU A 160 12.06 9.96 0.22
C LEU A 160 11.34 9.55 1.52
N SER A 161 10.06 9.17 1.48
CA SER A 161 9.31 8.83 2.70
C SER A 161 8.43 7.63 2.52
N LEU A 162 8.51 6.70 3.48
CA LEU A 162 7.55 5.63 3.66
C LEU A 162 6.11 6.09 3.37
N THR A 163 5.52 5.48 2.34
CA THR A 163 4.18 5.77 1.83
C THR A 163 3.21 4.84 2.52
N THR A 164 2.14 5.36 3.13
CA THR A 164 1.11 4.53 3.78
C THR A 164 -0.04 4.21 2.81
N PRO A 165 -0.86 3.18 3.09
CA PRO A 165 -2.09 2.92 2.34
C PRO A 165 -3.04 4.13 2.35
N TYR A 166 -3.08 4.88 3.46
CA TYR A 166 -3.88 6.10 3.53
C TYR A 166 -3.38 7.23 2.63
N ASP A 167 -2.05 7.36 2.49
CA ASP A 167 -1.46 8.33 1.57
C ASP A 167 -1.90 8.03 0.12
N LEU A 168 -1.79 6.75 -0.29
CA LEU A 168 -2.28 6.32 -1.61
C LEU A 168 -3.78 6.51 -1.78
N PHE A 169 -4.57 6.19 -0.75
CA PHE A 169 -6.03 6.36 -0.77
C PHE A 169 -6.46 7.81 -1.00
N ARG A 170 -5.59 8.78 -0.68
CA ARG A 170 -5.82 10.21 -0.88
C ARG A 170 -5.18 10.78 -2.13
N SER A 171 -4.59 9.93 -2.97
CA SER A 171 -4.05 10.34 -4.25
C SER A 171 -5.13 11.02 -5.08
N ASP A 172 -4.83 12.21 -5.58
CA ASP A 172 -5.67 12.95 -6.52
C ASP A 172 -5.78 12.26 -7.89
N LYS A 173 -4.86 11.34 -8.20
CA LYS A 173 -4.87 10.51 -9.42
C LYS A 173 -5.86 9.37 -9.38
N LEU A 174 -6.41 9.04 -8.21
CA LEU A 174 -7.36 7.94 -8.06
C LEU A 174 -8.79 8.46 -7.95
N GLU A 175 -9.69 7.80 -8.68
CA GLU A 175 -11.11 7.79 -8.40
C GLU A 175 -11.37 6.67 -7.40
N ILE A 176 -11.95 7.00 -6.25
CA ILE A 176 -12.19 6.07 -5.15
C ILE A 176 -13.69 5.83 -4.99
N TRP A 177 -14.09 4.58 -4.82
CA TRP A 177 -15.46 4.21 -4.48
C TRP A 177 -15.50 3.06 -3.46
N GLU A 178 -16.64 2.92 -2.80
CA GLU A 178 -16.96 1.80 -1.90
C GLU A 178 -17.95 0.87 -2.60
N GLU A 179 -17.92 -0.42 -2.24
CA GLU A 179 -18.93 -1.40 -2.65
C GLU A 179 -19.97 -1.62 -1.55
#